data_AF-A0AAV8ZPH7-F1
#
_entry.id   AF-A0AAV8ZPH7-F1
#
_cell.length_a   1.000
_cell.length_b   1.000
_cell.length_c   1.000
_cell.angle_alpha   90.00
_cell.angle_beta   90.00
_cell.angle_gamma   90.00
#
_symmetry.space_group_name_H-M   'P 1'
#
loop_
_entity.id
_entity.type
_entity.pdbx_description
1 polymer ?
#
loop_
_entity_poly.entity_id
_entity_poly.type
_entity_poly.pdbx_seq_one_letter_code
_entity_poly.pdbx_strand_id
1 'polypeptide(L)'
;MLQSGSSIRKATKDSGIDKETLRRHYKNVGETNEETMVISQNYGRNKIFTKEQDVLVNYTLKCCEMGYGFSREQARKLAYEMAVKNDIKIPDN
;
A
#
# COMPACT_ATOMS: atom_id res chain seq x y z
N MET A 1 18.51 6.21 -25.25
CA MET A 1 19.64 6.02 -24.33
C MET A 1 19.25 6.58 -22.97
N LEU A 2 19.77 6.04 -21.86
CA LEU A 2 19.71 6.72 -20.57
C LEU A 2 20.76 7.84 -20.57
N GLN A 3 20.54 8.95 -19.83
CA GLN A 3 21.33 10.18 -19.96
C GLN A 3 22.85 10.02 -19.75
N SER A 4 23.30 8.94 -19.10
CA SER A 4 24.71 8.63 -18.85
C SER A 4 25.40 7.80 -19.93
N GLY A 5 24.86 7.75 -21.16
CA GLY A 5 25.49 7.03 -22.29
C GLY A 5 25.42 5.50 -22.21
N SER A 6 24.83 4.95 -21.14
CA SER A 6 24.60 3.52 -21.00
C SER A 6 23.38 3.07 -21.81
N SER A 7 23.52 1.95 -22.54
CA SER A 7 22.39 1.34 -23.22
C SER A 7 21.42 0.76 -22.19
N ILE A 8 20.11 0.84 -22.46
CA ILE A 8 19.08 0.26 -21.59
C ILE A 8 19.34 -1.23 -21.33
N ARG A 9 19.89 -1.96 -22.32
CA ARG A 9 20.25 -3.38 -22.20
C ARG A 9 21.36 -3.63 -21.17
N LYS A 10 22.35 -2.74 -21.10
CA LYS A 10 23.42 -2.81 -20.10
C LYS A 10 22.85 -2.54 -18.71
N ALA A 11 22.05 -1.49 -18.56
CA ALA A 11 21.38 -1.16 -17.30
C ALA A 11 20.47 -2.29 -16.78
N THR A 12 19.72 -2.98 -17.65
CA THR A 12 18.92 -4.15 -17.25
C THR A 12 19.76 -5.32 -16.78
N LYS A 13 20.93 -5.56 -17.39
CA LYS A 13 21.83 -6.64 -16.98
C LYS A 13 22.48 -6.33 -15.62
N ASP A 14 22.88 -5.08 -15.42
CA ASP A 14 23.59 -4.64 -14.22
C ASP A 14 22.65 -4.51 -13.00
N SER A 15 21.39 -4.13 -13.22
CA SER A 15 20.39 -3.96 -12.14
C SER A 15 19.50 -5.17 -11.91
N GLY A 16 19.44 -6.13 -12.85
CA GLY A 16 18.49 -7.24 -12.82
C GLY A 16 17.02 -6.82 -12.99
N ILE A 17 16.77 -5.55 -13.34
CA ILE A 17 15.43 -4.99 -13.54
C ILE A 17 15.05 -5.12 -15.02
N ASP A 18 13.81 -5.54 -15.28
CA ASP A 18 13.30 -5.64 -16.65
C ASP A 18 13.27 -4.29 -17.39
N LYS A 19 13.41 -4.36 -18.72
CA LYS A 19 13.51 -3.23 -19.62
C LYS A 19 12.31 -2.29 -19.50
N GLU A 20 11.10 -2.84 -19.44
CA GLU A 20 9.87 -2.04 -19.38
C GLU A 20 9.72 -1.38 -18.02
N THR A 21 10.14 -2.06 -16.95
CA THR A 21 10.19 -1.47 -15.61
C THR A 21 11.17 -0.29 -15.59
N LEU A 22 12.38 -0.47 -16.10
CA LEU A 22 13.39 0.59 -16.16
C LEU A 22 12.90 1.79 -16.96
N ARG A 23 12.25 1.54 -18.11
CA ARG A 23 11.68 2.58 -18.97
C ARG A 23 10.57 3.36 -18.27
N ARG A 24 9.66 2.67 -17.56
CA ARG A 24 8.59 3.29 -16.78
C ARG A 24 9.15 4.21 -15.71
N HIS A 25 10.13 3.73 -14.94
CA HIS A 25 10.76 4.54 -13.90
C HIS A 25 11.49 5.75 -14.50
N TYR A 26 12.29 5.56 -15.56
CA TYR A 26 12.98 6.66 -16.22
C TYR A 26 12.04 7.75 -16.75
N LYS A 27 10.89 7.37 -17.34
CA LYS A 27 9.89 8.33 -17.78
C LYS A 27 9.33 9.15 -16.60
N ASN A 28 9.00 8.47 -15.51
CA ASN A 28 8.47 9.13 -14.31
C ASN A 28 9.51 10.05 -13.64
N VAL A 29 10.82 9.72 -13.73
CA VAL A 29 11.91 10.57 -13.22
C VAL A 29 12.02 11.87 -14.02
N GLY A 30 11.99 11.79 -15.36
CA GLY A 30 12.20 12.95 -16.23
C GLY A 30 11.13 14.05 -16.14
N GLU A 31 10.00 13.78 -15.50
CA GLU A 31 8.89 14.73 -15.30
C GLU A 31 8.95 15.45 -13.93
N THR A 32 9.90 15.09 -13.05
CA THR A 32 10.03 15.62 -11.67
C THR A 32 11.46 16.07 -11.36
N ASN A 33 11.63 17.17 -10.62
CA ASN A 33 12.95 17.62 -10.15
C ASN A 33 13.60 16.57 -9.25
N GLU A 34 14.85 16.18 -9.57
CA GLU A 34 15.61 15.11 -8.90
C GLU A 34 15.71 15.30 -7.37
N GLU A 35 15.77 16.56 -6.90
CA GLU A 35 15.89 16.89 -5.47
C GLU A 35 14.63 16.62 -4.65
N THR A 36 13.47 16.42 -5.30
CA THR A 36 12.18 16.16 -4.62
C THR A 36 11.66 14.74 -4.83
N MET A 37 12.45 13.89 -5.49
CA MET A 37 11.96 12.61 -5.99
C MET A 37 11.92 11.56 -4.88
N VAL A 38 10.73 11.36 -4.28
CA VAL A 38 10.46 10.23 -3.40
C VAL A 38 9.93 9.07 -4.25
N ILE A 39 10.74 8.03 -4.46
CA ILE A 39 10.27 6.76 -5.01
C ILE A 39 9.48 6.03 -3.92
N SER A 40 8.28 6.53 -3.59
CA SER A 40 7.36 5.82 -2.71
C SER A 40 6.52 4.86 -3.56
N GLN A 41 6.50 3.58 -3.17
CA GLN A 41 5.44 2.71 -3.66
C GLN A 41 4.09 3.29 -3.20
N ASN A 42 3.13 3.45 -4.12
CA ASN A 42 1.82 4.00 -3.78
C ASN A 42 0.96 2.96 -3.05
N TYR A 43 1.36 2.60 -1.83
CA TYR A 43 0.60 1.73 -0.94
C TYR A 43 -0.72 2.38 -0.48
N GLY A 44 -0.88 3.69 -0.68
CA GLY A 44 -2.11 4.41 -0.38
C GLY A 44 -3.28 4.04 -1.28
N ARG A 45 -3.01 3.63 -2.53
CA ARG A 45 -4.06 3.37 -3.53
C ARG A 45 -4.87 2.09 -3.27
N ASN A 46 -4.25 1.07 -2.69
CA ASN A 46 -4.87 -0.24 -2.46
C ASN A 46 -4.93 -0.58 -0.96
N LYS A 47 -5.25 0.39 -0.11
CA LYS A 47 -5.48 0.11 1.31
C LYS A 47 -6.79 -0.66 1.46
N ILE A 48 -6.73 -1.80 2.14
CA ILE A 48 -7.93 -2.57 2.52
C ILE A 48 -8.73 -1.80 3.57
N PHE A 49 -8.05 -1.11 4.49
CA PHE A 49 -8.68 -0.28 5.51
C PHE A 49 -8.62 1.20 5.15
N THR A 50 -9.76 1.88 5.28
CA THR A 50 -9.84 3.34 5.33
C THR A 50 -9.31 3.85 6.66
N LYS A 51 -9.00 5.16 6.75
CA LYS A 51 -8.59 5.78 8.03
C LYS A 51 -9.63 5.59 9.14
N GLU A 52 -10.91 5.52 8.79
CA GLU A 52 -11.99 5.27 9.74
C GLU A 52 -11.95 3.83 10.27
N GLN A 53 -11.58 2.88 9.41
CA GLN A 53 -11.39 1.48 9.79
C GLN A 53 -10.11 1.24 10.60
N ASP A 54 -9.11 2.13 10.56
CA ASP A 54 -7.93 2.04 11.42
C ASP A 54 -8.29 2.13 12.92
N VAL A 55 -9.43 2.74 13.27
CA VAL A 55 -9.94 2.80 14.65
C VAL A 55 -10.26 1.40 15.19
N LEU A 56 -10.76 0.52 14.32
CA LEU A 56 -11.07 -0.87 14.66
C LEU A 56 -9.80 -1.65 15.03
N VAL A 57 -8.70 -1.39 14.32
CA VAL A 57 -7.40 -2.02 14.59
C VAL A 57 -6.91 -1.63 15.98
N ASN A 58 -6.90 -0.33 16.28
CA ASN A 58 -6.45 0.18 17.58
C ASN A 58 -7.31 -0.33 18.73
N TYR A 59 -8.63 -0.40 18.54
CA TYR A 59 -9.54 -0.95 19.54
C TYR A 59 -9.27 -2.44 19.81
N THR A 60 -9.09 -3.23 18.74
CA THR A 60 -8.80 -4.66 18.85
C THR A 60 -7.49 -4.92 19.56
N LEU A 61 -6.43 -4.17 19.21
CA LEU A 61 -5.13 -4.27 19.88
C LEU A 61 -5.23 -3.93 21.37
N LYS A 62 -5.97 -2.87 21.72
CA LYS A 62 -6.18 -2.48 23.11
C LYS A 62 -6.91 -3.55 23.92
N CYS A 63 -7.93 -4.20 23.35
CA CYS A 63 -8.60 -5.33 24.00
C CYS A 63 -7.66 -6.53 24.22
N CYS A 64 -6.77 -6.80 23.27
CA CYS A 64 -5.74 -7.83 23.43
C CYS A 64 -4.75 -7.48 24.55
N GLU A 65 -4.28 -6.23 24.63
CA GLU A 65 -3.39 -5.76 25.70
C GLU A 65 -4.04 -5.85 27.09
N MET A 66 -5.36 -5.62 27.17
CA MET A 66 -6.14 -5.75 28.42
C MET A 66 -6.43 -7.21 28.82
N GLY A 67 -5.96 -8.21 28.06
CA GLY A 67 -6.21 -9.63 28.32
C GLY A 67 -7.59 -10.14 27.90
N TYR A 68 -8.38 -9.31 27.21
CA TYR A 68 -9.71 -9.65 26.67
C TYR A 68 -9.63 -9.94 25.17
N GLY A 69 -8.62 -10.73 24.76
CA GLY A 69 -8.36 -11.00 23.34
C GLY A 69 -9.62 -11.43 22.58
N PHE A 70 -9.75 -10.94 21.35
CA PHE A 70 -10.89 -11.28 20.50
C PHE A 70 -10.68 -12.62 19.79
N SER A 71 -11.69 -13.48 19.84
CA SER A 71 -11.77 -14.60 18.90
C SER A 71 -11.97 -14.08 17.47
N ARG A 72 -11.64 -14.89 16.47
CA ARG A 72 -11.85 -14.53 15.06
C ARG A 72 -13.32 -14.18 14.76
N GLU A 73 -14.25 -14.90 15.39
CA GLU A 73 -15.68 -14.65 15.23
C GLU A 73 -16.09 -13.30 15.80
N GLN A 74 -15.62 -12.97 17.01
CA GLN A 74 -15.92 -11.70 17.64
C GLN A 74 -15.31 -10.52 16.87
N ALA A 75 -14.08 -10.66 16.38
CA ALA A 75 -13.44 -9.64 15.54
C ALA A 75 -14.22 -9.40 14.25
N ARG A 76 -14.70 -10.47 13.58
CA ARG A 76 -15.56 -10.34 12.38
C ARG A 76 -16.89 -9.68 12.70
N LYS A 77 -17.50 -10.02 13.84
CA LYS A 77 -18.77 -9.44 14.28
C LYS A 77 -18.63 -7.95 14.56
N LEU A 78 -17.57 -7.55 15.26
CA LEU A 78 -17.24 -6.16 15.51
C LEU A 78 -16.98 -5.37 14.21
N ALA A 79 -16.23 -5.96 13.27
CA ALA A 79 -15.99 -5.35 11.97
C ALA A 79 -17.29 -5.14 11.17
N TYR A 80 -18.19 -6.14 11.18
CA TYR A 80 -19.50 -6.05 10.54
C TYR A 80 -20.38 -4.98 11.20
N GLU A 81 -20.47 -4.95 12.52
CA GLU A 81 -21.23 -3.94 13.25
C GLU A 81 -20.70 -2.52 12.98
N MET A 82 -19.38 -2.34 12.91
CA MET A 82 -18.75 -1.07 12.54
C MET A 82 -19.11 -0.67 11.10
N ALA A 83 -19.09 -1.61 10.16
CA ALA A 83 -19.47 -1.33 8.78
C ALA A 83 -20.94 -0.92 8.64
N VAL A 84 -21.86 -1.67 9.28
CA VAL A 84 -23.30 -1.36 9.28
C VAL A 84 -23.60 -0.01 9.90
N LYS A 85 -22.99 0.33 11.04
CA LYS A 85 -23.23 1.61 11.74
C LYS A 85 -22.70 2.82 10.99
N ASN A 86 -21.63 2.67 10.22
CA ASN A 86 -20.98 3.76 9.50
C ASN A 86 -21.30 3.75 7.98
N ASP A 87 -22.29 2.96 7.56
CA ASP A 87 -22.70 2.82 6.15
C ASP A 87 -21.53 2.49 5.20
N ILE A 88 -20.58 1.68 5.69
CA ILE A 88 -19.42 1.24 4.90
C ILE A 88 -19.88 0.10 4.00
N LYS A 89 -19.61 0.22 2.69
CA LYS A 89 -19.92 -0.83 1.71
C LYS A 89 -19.29 -2.17 2.11
N ILE A 90 -20.14 -3.16 2.33
CA ILE A 90 -19.75 -4.55 2.57
C ILE A 90 -19.73 -5.28 1.22
N PRO A 91 -18.65 -6.00 0.86
CA PRO A 91 -18.63 -6.80 -0.36
C PRO A 91 -19.69 -7.90 -0.33
N ASP A 92 -20.37 -8.11 -1.45
CA ASP A 92 -21.21 -9.30 -1.65
C ASP A 92 -20.31 -10.55 -1.75
N ASN A 93 -20.81 -11.68 -1.23
CA ASN A 93 -20.10 -12.97 -1.22
C ASN A 93 -19.76 -13.48 -2.62
#